data_AF-A0A179IAL2-F1
#
_entry.id   AF-A0A179IAL2-F1
#
_cell.length_a   1.000
_cell.length_b   1.000
_cell.length_c   1.000
_cell.angle_alpha   90.00
_cell.angle_beta   90.00
_cell.angle_gamma   90.00
#
_symmetry.space_group_name_H-M   'P 1'
#
loop_
_entity.id
_entity.type
_entity.pdbx_description
1 polymer ?
#
loop_
_entity_poly.entity_id
_entity_poly.type
_entity_poly.pdbx_seq_one_letter_code
_entity_poly.pdbx_strand_id
1 'polypeptide(L)'
;MLLARAEDGVGRLGGGVGVAMKNTILETWLYIVLLSVVYGAVVGFASCKIVKYALRRKWIDSESYLLFPAALGFFLVGTCGAIGTDDLLACFVAGNALNWDGEYLAETEKRHDEVNSCIDVLLNFGGFMYIGTIMPWSEFNDPAGTGLTYGRLMLLGILVILFRRIPAIFLTYKLMPAVCTNWKEALFMGYFGPIGAGAVFYLEHSRHLFPKLGEGDEEETNLARAIGPVVYWLVLFSIVVHGLSIPALNIVYTYMGVKPIKDDSVEMRRMSRTIATPANAVPADQDTFIAYNRFSRPVFDASQLPIVHDPPGREMYAMGDYGGEKDKERRRTIRYVE
;
A
#
# COMPACT_ATOMS: atom_id res chain seq x y z
N MET A 1 -9.09 -5.54 31.59
CA MET A 1 -9.34 -4.29 32.34
C MET A 1 -10.03 -3.22 31.51
N LEU A 2 -9.88 -3.18 30.17
CA LEU A 2 -10.70 -2.33 29.27
C LEU A 2 -12.13 -2.85 29.06
N LEU A 3 -12.33 -4.18 28.98
CA LEU A 3 -13.66 -4.79 28.97
C LEU A 3 -14.49 -4.45 30.22
N ALA A 4 -13.85 -4.26 31.37
CA ALA A 4 -14.52 -3.89 32.61
C ALA A 4 -15.02 -2.44 32.64
N ARG A 5 -14.54 -1.57 31.73
CA ARG A 5 -15.07 -0.20 31.54
C ARG A 5 -16.10 -0.10 30.43
N ALA A 6 -16.23 -1.12 29.58
CA ALA A 6 -17.38 -1.25 28.69
C ALA A 6 -18.66 -1.56 29.48
N GLU A 7 -18.56 -2.15 30.67
CA GLU A 7 -19.69 -2.36 31.58
C GLU A 7 -20.03 -1.09 32.39
N ASP A 8 -19.03 -0.26 32.72
CA ASP A 8 -19.22 0.99 33.48
C ASP A 8 -19.22 2.24 32.57
N GLY A 9 -20.31 2.43 31.82
CA GLY A 9 -20.67 3.72 31.22
C GLY A 9 -20.15 3.97 29.80
N VAL A 10 -20.85 3.42 28.81
CA VAL A 10 -20.73 3.80 27.40
C VAL A 10 -21.42 5.15 27.21
N GLY A 11 -20.67 6.21 26.87
CA GLY A 11 -21.21 7.57 26.66
C GLY A 11 -20.30 8.66 27.23
N ARG A 12 -20.89 9.83 27.52
CA ARG A 12 -20.18 11.00 28.03
C ARG A 12 -19.53 10.77 29.41
N LEU A 13 -18.27 10.35 29.40
CA LEU A 13 -17.42 10.25 30.59
C LEU A 13 -17.16 11.66 31.13
N GLY A 14 -17.97 12.11 32.09
CA GLY A 14 -17.74 13.37 32.80
C GLY A 14 -16.33 13.45 33.40
N GLY A 15 -15.76 14.65 33.51
CA GLY A 15 -14.41 14.80 34.08
C GLY A 15 -13.62 16.05 33.68
N GLY A 16 -14.14 16.91 32.82
CA GLY A 16 -13.44 18.12 32.37
C GLY A 16 -12.18 17.83 31.53
N VAL A 17 -11.51 18.90 31.08
CA VAL A 17 -10.37 18.81 30.15
C VAL A 17 -9.18 18.02 30.74
N GLY A 18 -8.94 18.13 32.04
CA GLY A 18 -7.82 17.46 32.70
C GLY A 18 -7.94 15.93 32.71
N VAL A 19 -9.13 15.40 32.99
CA VAL A 19 -9.37 13.94 32.95
C VAL A 19 -9.34 13.42 31.52
N ALA A 20 -9.89 14.18 30.56
CA ALA A 20 -9.83 13.84 29.15
C ALA A 20 -8.37 13.75 28.66
N MET A 21 -7.54 14.77 28.93
CA MET A 21 -6.12 14.77 28.56
C MET A 21 -5.35 13.62 29.21
N LYS A 22 -5.63 13.32 30.49
CA LYS A 22 -5.00 12.20 31.20
C LYS A 22 -5.35 10.86 30.54
N ASN A 23 -6.63 10.62 30.26
CA ASN A 23 -7.07 9.39 29.61
C ASN A 23 -6.50 9.29 28.20
N THR A 24 -6.54 10.36 27.41
CA THR A 24 -5.92 10.36 26.07
C THR A 24 -4.44 9.99 26.14
N ILE A 25 -3.64 10.65 26.98
CA ILE A 25 -2.20 10.41 27.03
C ILE A 25 -1.86 9.01 27.59
N LEU A 26 -2.48 8.61 28.71
CA LEU A 26 -2.12 7.35 29.35
C LEU A 26 -2.77 6.14 28.68
N GLU A 27 -4.06 6.24 28.34
CA GLU A 27 -4.82 5.13 27.78
C GLU A 27 -4.57 5.02 26.27
N THR A 28 -4.76 6.10 25.52
CA THR A 28 -4.62 6.03 24.06
C THR A 28 -3.16 6.00 23.64
N TRP A 29 -2.36 6.99 24.02
CA TRP A 29 -0.98 7.10 23.52
C TRP A 29 -0.04 6.06 24.14
N LEU A 30 -0.06 5.91 25.47
CA LEU A 30 0.86 5.01 26.14
C LEU A 30 0.38 3.55 26.10
N TYR A 31 -0.87 3.28 26.49
CA TYR A 31 -1.36 1.90 26.58
C TYR A 31 -1.76 1.31 25.23
N ILE A 32 -2.52 2.01 24.39
CA ILE A 32 -2.99 1.44 23.11
C ILE A 32 -1.89 1.53 22.04
N VAL A 33 -1.28 2.70 21.87
CA VAL A 33 -0.33 2.95 20.76
C VAL A 33 1.09 2.49 21.10
N LEU A 34 1.68 2.93 22.20
CA LEU A 34 3.08 2.56 22.49
C LEU A 34 3.22 1.05 22.78
N LEU A 35 2.28 0.46 23.52
CA LEU A 35 2.31 -0.98 23.80
C LEU A 35 2.19 -1.82 22.54
N SER A 36 1.27 -1.48 21.61
CA SER A 36 1.13 -2.21 20.35
C SER A 36 2.39 -2.11 19.49
N VAL A 37 3.03 -0.94 19.43
CA VAL A 37 4.31 -0.76 18.73
C VAL A 37 5.41 -1.62 19.35
N VAL A 38 5.58 -1.57 20.67
CA VAL A 38 6.61 -2.35 21.37
C VAL A 38 6.33 -3.86 21.22
N TYR A 39 5.08 -4.27 21.40
CA TYR A 39 4.67 -5.67 21.28
C TYR A 39 4.88 -6.19 19.86
N GLY A 40 4.39 -5.48 18.85
CA GLY A 40 4.60 -5.81 17.44
C GLY A 40 6.08 -5.87 17.08
N ALA A 41 6.90 -4.92 17.54
CA ALA A 41 8.34 -4.91 17.28
C ALA A 41 9.04 -6.12 17.91
N VAL A 42 8.72 -6.46 19.17
CA VAL A 42 9.29 -7.61 19.88
C VAL A 42 8.91 -8.91 19.19
N VAL A 43 7.63 -9.12 18.90
CA VAL A 43 7.13 -10.36 18.27
C VAL A 43 7.62 -10.49 16.83
N GLY A 44 7.63 -9.41 16.05
CA GLY A 44 8.14 -9.38 14.69
C GLY A 44 9.65 -9.66 14.61
N PHE A 45 10.44 -9.04 15.50
CA PHE A 45 11.88 -9.29 15.57
C PHE A 45 12.20 -10.71 16.05
N ALA A 46 11.48 -11.21 17.05
CA ALA A 46 11.60 -12.60 17.50
C ALA A 46 11.29 -13.57 16.36
N SER A 47 10.20 -13.32 15.64
CA SER A 47 9.80 -14.08 14.44
C SER A 47 10.88 -14.07 13.37
N CYS A 48 11.47 -12.90 13.08
CA CYS A 48 12.59 -12.78 12.15
C CYS A 48 13.76 -13.70 12.52
N LYS A 49 14.14 -13.73 13.81
CA LYS A 49 15.23 -14.60 14.29
C LYS A 49 14.86 -16.09 14.22
N ILE A 50 13.62 -16.44 14.58
CA ILE A 50 13.13 -17.83 14.56
C ILE A 50 13.13 -18.35 13.13
N VAL A 51 12.56 -17.59 12.20
CA VAL A 51 12.48 -17.97 10.78
C VAL A 51 13.87 -18.20 10.20
N LYS A 52 14.82 -17.30 10.44
CA LYS A 52 16.21 -17.47 9.97
C LYS A 52 16.93 -18.65 10.59
N TYR A 53 16.67 -18.91 11.86
CA TYR A 53 17.24 -20.07 12.52
C TYR A 53 16.70 -21.37 11.92
N ALA A 54 15.38 -21.44 11.70
CA ALA A 54 14.72 -22.59 11.12
C ALA A 54 15.14 -22.81 9.65
N LEU A 55 15.30 -21.74 8.86
CA LEU A 55 15.83 -21.80 7.50
C LEU A 55 17.24 -22.35 7.42
N ARG A 56 18.15 -21.86 8.29
CA ARG A 56 19.53 -22.37 8.34
C ARG A 56 19.61 -23.86 8.67
N ARG A 57 18.63 -24.38 9.41
CA ARG A 57 18.50 -25.80 9.74
C ARG A 57 17.64 -26.60 8.75
N LYS A 58 17.11 -25.96 7.70
CA LYS A 58 16.19 -26.55 6.71
C LYS A 58 14.95 -27.17 7.37
N TRP A 59 14.40 -26.49 8.39
CA TRP A 59 13.19 -26.94 9.09
C TRP A 59 11.89 -26.42 8.46
N ILE A 60 11.98 -25.41 7.60
CA ILE A 60 10.82 -24.78 6.97
C ILE A 60 10.87 -25.07 5.47
N ASP A 61 9.79 -25.67 4.97
CA ASP A 61 9.53 -25.82 3.55
C ASP A 61 9.05 -24.50 2.92
N SER A 62 9.18 -24.39 1.60
CA SER A 62 8.81 -23.18 0.86
C SER A 62 7.36 -22.74 1.14
N GLU A 63 6.39 -23.67 1.15
CA GLU A 63 4.98 -23.37 1.40
C GLU A 63 4.73 -22.81 2.81
N SER A 64 5.36 -23.43 3.82
CA SER A 64 5.25 -23.01 5.22
C SER A 64 5.86 -21.64 5.45
N TYR A 65 6.91 -21.30 4.70
CA TYR A 65 7.52 -19.98 4.74
C TYR A 65 6.58 -18.89 4.22
N LEU A 66 5.89 -19.15 3.10
CA LEU A 66 4.97 -18.19 2.50
C LEU A 66 3.73 -17.93 3.37
N LEU A 67 3.28 -18.94 4.13
CA LEU A 67 2.15 -18.83 5.07
C LEU A 67 2.53 -18.15 6.40
N PHE A 68 3.81 -17.93 6.67
CA PHE A 68 4.28 -17.39 7.94
C PHE A 68 3.71 -16.00 8.28
N PRO A 69 3.61 -15.03 7.36
CA PRO A 69 3.02 -13.71 7.66
C PRO A 69 1.54 -13.80 8.04
N ALA A 70 0.78 -14.68 7.38
CA ALA A 70 -0.61 -14.93 7.72
C ALA A 70 -0.73 -15.51 9.14
N ALA A 71 0.08 -16.51 9.49
CA ALA A 71 0.12 -17.10 10.83
C ALA A 71 0.53 -16.08 11.90
N LEU A 72 1.54 -15.25 11.61
CA LEU A 72 1.98 -14.16 12.49
C LEU A 72 0.87 -13.13 12.70
N GLY A 73 0.14 -12.76 11.64
CA GLY A 73 -1.01 -11.87 11.71
C GLY A 73 -2.11 -12.43 12.60
N PHE A 74 -2.53 -13.68 12.40
CA PHE A 74 -3.54 -14.31 13.27
C PHE A 74 -3.08 -14.41 14.74
N PHE A 75 -1.81 -14.72 14.97
CA PHE A 75 -1.24 -14.75 16.31
C PHE A 75 -1.28 -13.37 16.98
N LEU A 76 -0.90 -12.32 16.26
CA LEU A 76 -0.93 -10.95 16.75
C LEU A 76 -2.35 -10.47 17.01
N VAL A 77 -3.29 -10.68 16.10
CA VAL A 77 -4.70 -10.31 16.31
C VAL A 77 -5.28 -11.01 17.55
N GLY A 78 -5.05 -12.32 17.69
CA GLY A 78 -5.54 -13.08 18.86
C GLY A 78 -4.93 -12.62 20.18
N THR A 79 -3.62 -12.39 20.22
CA THR A 79 -2.92 -11.97 21.43
C THR A 79 -3.16 -10.49 21.77
N CYS A 80 -3.24 -9.61 20.78
CA CYS A 80 -3.59 -8.20 20.98
C CYS A 80 -5.03 -8.07 21.52
N GLY A 81 -5.96 -8.88 21.01
CA GLY A 81 -7.32 -8.96 21.54
C GLY A 81 -7.37 -9.39 23.01
N ALA A 82 -6.50 -10.32 23.43
CA ALA A 82 -6.39 -10.74 24.83
C ALA A 82 -5.75 -9.67 25.74
N ILE A 83 -4.75 -8.94 25.24
CA ILE A 83 -4.08 -7.84 25.95
C ILE A 83 -4.96 -6.57 25.96
N GLY A 84 -5.85 -6.41 24.98
CA GLY A 84 -6.66 -5.21 24.78
C GLY A 84 -5.84 -4.05 24.19
N THR A 85 -4.88 -4.33 23.31
CA THR A 85 -4.08 -3.32 22.60
C THR A 85 -4.46 -3.27 21.12
N ASP A 86 -4.01 -2.25 20.38
CA ASP A 86 -4.27 -2.11 18.94
C ASP A 86 -3.59 -3.23 18.14
N ASP A 87 -4.40 -4.03 17.44
CA ASP A 87 -3.97 -5.19 16.65
C ASP A 87 -3.46 -4.79 15.26
N LEU A 88 -4.09 -3.82 14.61
CA LEU A 88 -3.68 -3.34 13.28
C LEU A 88 -2.27 -2.74 13.30
N LEU A 89 -1.98 -1.88 14.28
CA LEU A 89 -0.68 -1.26 14.47
C LEU A 89 0.37 -2.29 14.88
N ALA A 90 0.03 -3.22 15.78
CA ALA A 90 0.93 -4.30 16.16
C ALA A 90 1.30 -5.19 14.96
N CYS A 91 0.32 -5.58 14.13
CA CYS A 91 0.53 -6.34 12.90
C CYS A 91 1.42 -5.56 11.91
N PHE A 92 1.16 -4.27 11.72
CA PHE A 92 1.97 -3.43 10.84
C PHE A 92 3.42 -3.35 11.32
N VAL A 93 3.65 -3.05 12.60
CA VAL A 93 5.01 -2.94 13.15
C VAL A 93 5.72 -4.30 13.13
N ALA A 94 5.02 -5.39 13.41
CA ALA A 94 5.58 -6.73 13.33
C ALA A 94 6.00 -7.11 11.91
N GLY A 95 5.20 -6.75 10.89
CA GLY A 95 5.58 -6.95 9.48
C GLY A 95 6.84 -6.18 9.09
N ASN A 96 6.95 -4.91 9.53
CA ASN A 96 8.16 -4.12 9.33
C ASN A 96 9.37 -4.73 10.05
N ALA A 97 9.19 -5.16 11.31
CA ALA A 97 10.26 -5.78 12.10
C ALA A 97 10.68 -7.16 11.57
N LEU A 98 9.73 -7.94 11.02
CA LEU A 98 10.00 -9.21 10.36
C LEU A 98 10.94 -9.02 9.16
N ASN A 99 10.72 -7.96 8.39
CA ASN A 99 11.51 -7.63 7.21
C ASN A 99 12.63 -6.59 7.45
N TRP A 100 13.04 -6.39 8.71
CA TRP A 100 13.94 -5.29 9.09
C TRP A 100 15.27 -5.28 8.34
N ASP A 101 15.82 -6.44 7.99
CA ASP A 101 17.07 -6.58 7.25
C ASP A 101 16.89 -7.08 5.80
N GLY A 102 15.65 -7.10 5.31
CA GLY A 102 15.32 -7.42 3.92
C GLY A 102 15.55 -8.88 3.50
N GLU A 103 16.16 -9.71 4.35
CA GLU A 103 16.42 -11.13 4.05
C GLU A 103 15.10 -11.88 3.84
N TYR A 104 14.09 -11.58 4.66
CA TYR A 104 12.78 -12.20 4.53
C TYR A 104 12.17 -11.95 3.14
N LEU A 105 12.11 -10.68 2.73
CA LEU A 105 11.61 -10.26 1.42
C LEU A 105 12.42 -10.87 0.27
N ALA A 106 13.75 -10.85 0.35
CA ALA A 106 14.60 -11.41 -0.70
C ALA A 106 14.37 -12.92 -0.88
N GLU A 107 14.06 -13.65 0.19
CA GLU A 107 13.76 -15.07 0.12
C GLU A 107 12.34 -15.36 -0.39
N THR A 108 11.38 -14.53 0.00
CA THR A 108 10.00 -14.53 -0.52
C THR A 108 9.96 -14.29 -2.03
N GLU A 109 10.74 -13.33 -2.53
CA GLU A 109 10.88 -13.06 -3.97
C GLU A 109 11.52 -14.23 -4.72
N LYS A 110 12.58 -14.83 -4.17
CA LYS A 110 13.23 -16.03 -4.76
C LYS A 110 12.29 -17.22 -4.85
N ARG A 111 11.32 -17.32 -3.93
CA ARG A 111 10.35 -18.41 -3.86
C ARG A 111 9.07 -18.13 -4.63
N HIS A 112 8.98 -16.98 -5.33
CA HIS A 112 7.80 -16.55 -6.07
C HIS A 112 6.54 -16.63 -5.19
N ASP A 113 6.48 -15.77 -4.18
CA ASP A 113 5.31 -15.70 -3.29
C ASP A 113 4.02 -15.32 -4.03
N GLU A 114 3.26 -16.35 -4.38
CA GLU A 114 1.91 -16.22 -4.92
C GLU A 114 0.84 -16.29 -3.84
N VAL A 115 1.16 -16.83 -2.66
CA VAL A 115 0.17 -17.11 -1.61
C VAL A 115 -0.29 -15.84 -0.94
N ASN A 116 0.63 -14.97 -0.48
CA ASN A 116 0.22 -13.72 0.16
C ASN A 116 -0.52 -12.80 -0.82
N SER A 117 -0.12 -12.81 -2.09
CA SER A 117 -0.82 -12.09 -3.18
C SER A 117 -2.24 -12.63 -3.39
N CYS A 118 -2.42 -13.95 -3.43
CA CYS A 118 -3.75 -14.55 -3.55
C CYS A 118 -4.65 -14.20 -2.36
N ILE A 119 -4.12 -14.26 -1.13
CA ILE A 119 -4.86 -13.88 0.08
C ILE A 119 -5.27 -12.42 0.02
N ASP A 120 -4.37 -11.51 -0.35
CA ASP A 120 -4.66 -10.08 -0.48
C ASP A 120 -5.77 -9.82 -1.50
N VAL A 121 -5.68 -10.41 -2.70
CA VAL A 121 -6.72 -10.27 -3.73
C VAL A 121 -8.07 -10.80 -3.26
N LEU A 122 -8.10 -11.97 -2.62
CA LEU A 122 -9.34 -12.57 -2.12
C LEU A 122 -9.98 -11.73 -1.02
N LEU A 123 -9.20 -11.26 -0.05
CA LEU A 123 -9.69 -10.43 1.06
C LEU A 123 -10.14 -9.06 0.57
N ASN A 124 -9.40 -8.43 -0.34
CA ASN A 124 -9.79 -7.14 -0.90
C ASN A 124 -11.05 -7.27 -1.75
N PHE A 125 -11.11 -8.23 -2.67
CA PHE A 125 -12.27 -8.43 -3.52
C PHE A 125 -13.51 -8.82 -2.70
N GLY A 126 -13.38 -9.79 -1.79
CA GLY A 126 -14.46 -10.21 -0.90
C GLY A 126 -14.91 -9.09 0.03
N GLY A 127 -13.97 -8.35 0.63
CA GLY A 127 -14.25 -7.24 1.53
C GLY A 127 -14.99 -6.09 0.84
N PHE A 128 -14.55 -5.67 -0.35
CA PHE A 128 -15.24 -4.63 -1.11
C PHE A 128 -16.58 -5.09 -1.68
N MET A 129 -16.71 -6.36 -2.08
CA MET A 129 -18.00 -6.92 -2.46
C MET A 129 -18.98 -6.88 -1.28
N TYR A 130 -18.54 -7.31 -0.10
CA TYR A 130 -19.34 -7.24 1.12
C TYR A 130 -19.76 -5.79 1.45
N ILE A 131 -18.80 -4.85 1.48
CA ILE A 131 -19.07 -3.41 1.70
C ILE A 131 -20.09 -2.87 0.68
N GLY A 132 -19.99 -3.29 -0.58
CA GLY A 132 -20.94 -2.92 -1.63
C GLY A 132 -22.36 -3.44 -1.37
N THR A 133 -22.48 -4.67 -0.86
CA THR A 133 -23.80 -5.28 -0.57
C THR A 133 -24.53 -4.65 0.62
N ILE A 134 -23.79 -4.19 1.63
CA ILE A 134 -24.36 -3.59 2.86
C ILE A 134 -24.56 -2.08 2.76
N MET A 135 -24.30 -1.49 1.60
CA MET A 135 -24.33 -0.04 1.42
C MET A 135 -25.74 0.54 1.71
N PRO A 136 -25.86 1.52 2.63
CA PRO A 136 -27.16 2.02 3.09
C PRO A 136 -27.75 3.06 2.13
N TRP A 137 -28.16 2.62 0.94
CA TRP A 137 -28.66 3.50 -0.13
C TRP A 137 -29.85 4.37 0.29
N SER A 138 -30.72 3.86 1.16
CA SER A 138 -31.88 4.59 1.68
C SER A 138 -31.51 5.73 2.63
N GLU A 139 -30.37 5.64 3.30
CA GLU A 139 -29.94 6.60 4.34
C GLU A 139 -29.11 7.76 3.75
N PHE A 140 -28.67 7.67 2.50
CA PHE A 140 -27.94 8.75 1.83
C PHE A 140 -28.80 9.99 1.55
N ASN A 141 -30.12 9.84 1.57
CA ASN A 141 -31.06 10.94 1.38
C ASN A 141 -32.20 10.85 2.39
N ASP A 142 -31.89 11.28 3.61
CA ASP A 142 -32.84 11.44 4.70
C ASP A 142 -32.85 12.92 5.17
N PRO A 143 -33.63 13.78 4.49
CA PRO A 143 -33.74 15.19 4.86
C PRO A 143 -34.47 15.43 6.19
N ALA A 144 -35.28 14.47 6.65
CA ALA A 144 -36.18 14.65 7.79
C ALA A 144 -35.59 14.15 9.12
N GLY A 145 -34.78 13.09 9.10
CA GLY A 145 -34.11 12.58 10.29
C GLY A 145 -32.71 13.19 10.48
N THR A 146 -31.77 12.78 9.65
CA THR A 146 -30.35 13.18 9.74
C THR A 146 -30.02 14.48 9.03
N GLY A 147 -30.90 14.98 8.15
CA GLY A 147 -30.65 16.15 7.32
C GLY A 147 -29.62 15.89 6.20
N LEU A 148 -29.32 14.62 5.93
CA LEU A 148 -28.43 14.19 4.86
C LEU A 148 -29.15 14.27 3.51
N THR A 149 -28.46 14.84 2.54
CA THR A 149 -28.93 14.93 1.15
C THR A 149 -27.77 14.63 0.23
N TYR A 150 -28.06 14.11 -0.96
CA TYR A 150 -27.03 13.83 -1.97
C TYR A 150 -26.16 15.06 -2.28
N GLY A 151 -26.75 16.26 -2.33
CA GLY A 151 -26.00 17.50 -2.57
C GLY A 151 -24.98 17.81 -1.47
N ARG A 152 -25.37 17.68 -0.20
CA ARG A 152 -24.47 17.89 0.95
C ARG A 152 -23.36 16.84 0.97
N LEU A 153 -23.69 15.59 0.69
CA LEU A 153 -22.74 14.48 0.64
C LEU A 153 -21.74 14.63 -0.51
N MET A 154 -22.18 15.08 -1.69
CA MET A 154 -21.29 15.40 -2.81
C MET A 154 -20.35 16.55 -2.48
N LEU A 155 -20.87 17.66 -1.92
CA LEU A 155 -20.05 18.79 -1.50
C LEU A 155 -19.03 18.38 -0.45
N LEU A 156 -19.45 17.61 0.55
CA LEU A 156 -18.56 17.07 1.58
C LEU A 156 -17.46 16.20 0.96
N GLY A 157 -17.80 15.32 0.02
CA GLY A 157 -16.82 14.51 -0.71
C GLY A 157 -15.76 15.36 -1.41
N ILE A 158 -16.17 16.39 -2.15
CA ILE A 158 -15.27 17.33 -2.84
C ILE A 158 -14.36 18.04 -1.83
N LEU A 159 -14.94 18.57 -0.75
CA LEU A 159 -14.18 19.25 0.30
C LEU A 159 -13.16 18.32 0.95
N VAL A 160 -13.51 17.07 1.22
CA VAL A 160 -12.60 16.08 1.80
C VAL A 160 -11.43 15.78 0.86
N ILE A 161 -11.66 15.62 -0.44
CA ILE A 161 -10.56 15.40 -1.41
C ILE A 161 -9.62 16.60 -1.45
N LEU A 162 -10.16 17.82 -1.47
CA LEU A 162 -9.36 19.04 -1.59
C LEU A 162 -8.61 19.40 -0.30
N PHE A 163 -9.23 19.25 0.86
CA PHE A 163 -8.72 19.83 2.11
C PHE A 163 -8.15 18.81 3.09
N ARG A 164 -8.45 17.51 2.97
CA ARG A 164 -7.98 16.54 3.98
C ARG A 164 -6.48 16.29 3.92
N ARG A 165 -5.92 16.11 2.72
CA ARG A 165 -4.53 15.68 2.55
C ARG A 165 -3.66 16.74 1.90
N ILE A 166 -4.15 17.38 0.83
CA ILE A 166 -3.37 18.34 0.05
C ILE A 166 -2.77 19.43 0.95
N PRO A 167 -3.52 20.13 1.83
CA PRO A 167 -2.93 21.19 2.66
C PRO A 167 -1.86 20.68 3.62
N ALA A 168 -2.09 19.52 4.24
CA ALA A 168 -1.14 18.92 5.18
C ALA A 168 0.16 18.49 4.50
N ILE A 169 0.09 17.91 3.30
CA ILE A 169 1.28 17.54 2.53
C ILE A 169 2.00 18.78 2.01
N PHE A 170 1.29 19.79 1.53
CA PHE A 170 1.91 21.06 1.13
C PHE A 170 2.63 21.79 2.27
N LEU A 171 2.18 21.62 3.51
CA LEU A 171 2.86 22.17 4.68
C LEU A 171 4.12 21.37 5.06
N THR A 172 4.12 20.05 4.81
CA THR A 172 5.14 19.13 5.31
C THR A 172 6.09 18.58 4.24
N TYR A 173 5.85 18.77 2.94
CA TYR A 173 6.64 18.12 1.88
C TYR A 173 8.14 18.45 1.96
N LYS A 174 8.50 19.66 2.43
CA LYS A 174 9.90 20.06 2.64
C LYS A 174 10.62 19.24 3.73
N LEU A 175 9.87 18.59 4.62
CA LEU A 175 10.41 17.69 5.65
C LEU A 175 10.63 16.28 5.11
N MET A 176 10.09 15.95 3.93
CA MET A 176 10.17 14.62 3.30
C MET A 176 10.86 14.67 1.93
N PRO A 177 12.10 15.16 1.84
CA PRO A 177 12.79 15.34 0.55
C PRO A 177 13.04 14.01 -0.19
N ALA A 178 13.04 12.88 0.52
CA ALA A 178 13.18 11.55 -0.09
C ALA A 178 11.94 11.10 -0.87
N VAL A 179 10.77 11.72 -0.63
CA VAL A 179 9.49 11.32 -1.22
C VAL A 179 8.95 12.36 -2.18
N CYS A 180 9.11 13.65 -1.86
CA CYS A 180 8.62 14.75 -2.69
C CYS A 180 9.71 15.82 -2.82
N THR A 181 10.23 15.97 -4.03
CA THR A 181 11.21 17.01 -4.37
C THR A 181 10.51 18.29 -4.85
N ASN A 182 9.40 18.13 -5.57
CA ASN A 182 8.69 19.21 -6.23
C ASN A 182 7.26 19.41 -5.70
N TRP A 183 6.72 20.62 -5.85
CA TRP A 183 5.33 20.91 -5.48
C TRP A 183 4.31 20.07 -6.29
N LYS A 184 4.68 19.66 -7.51
CA LYS A 184 3.85 18.78 -8.35
C LYS A 184 3.78 17.37 -7.77
N GLU A 185 4.89 16.84 -7.28
CA GLU A 185 4.95 15.54 -6.59
C GLU A 185 4.20 15.60 -5.26
N ALA A 186 4.33 16.69 -4.52
CA ALA A 186 3.56 16.92 -3.29
C ALA A 186 2.05 16.97 -3.56
N LEU A 187 1.62 17.63 -4.64
CA LEU A 187 0.21 17.65 -5.05
C LEU A 187 -0.27 16.25 -5.45
N PHE A 188 0.53 15.52 -6.23
CA PHE A 188 0.22 14.16 -6.64
C PHE A 188 0.09 13.23 -5.42
N MET A 189 1.05 13.27 -4.50
CA MET A 189 1.03 12.51 -3.25
C MET A 189 -0.17 12.90 -2.36
N GLY A 190 -0.51 14.19 -2.30
CA GLY A 190 -1.66 14.68 -1.54
C GLY A 190 -2.99 14.25 -2.12
N TYR A 191 -3.08 14.21 -3.44
CA TYR A 191 -4.27 13.79 -4.15
C TYR A 191 -4.47 12.27 -4.08
N PHE A 192 -3.43 11.47 -4.34
CA PHE A 192 -3.56 10.01 -4.35
C PHE A 192 -3.59 9.42 -2.93
N GLY A 193 -4.80 9.27 -2.41
CA GLY A 193 -5.04 8.77 -1.06
C GLY A 193 -6.48 8.38 -0.80
N PRO A 194 -7.01 7.38 -1.53
CA PRO A 194 -8.42 7.02 -1.44
C PRO A 194 -8.77 6.53 -0.03
N ILE A 195 -10.00 6.81 0.38
CA ILE A 195 -10.62 6.23 1.57
C ILE A 195 -11.08 4.83 1.21
N GLY A 196 -10.67 3.83 2.00
CA GLY A 196 -11.01 2.43 1.75
C GLY A 196 -11.63 1.74 2.96
N ALA A 197 -11.49 0.41 2.98
CA ALA A 197 -12.07 -0.47 4.00
C ALA A 197 -11.71 -0.11 5.44
N GLY A 198 -10.53 0.49 5.69
CA GLY A 198 -10.14 0.94 7.03
C GLY A 198 -11.12 1.95 7.64
N ALA A 199 -11.75 2.82 6.85
CA ALA A 199 -12.76 3.74 7.38
C ALA A 199 -14.03 3.00 7.80
N VAL A 200 -14.42 1.95 7.08
CA VAL A 200 -15.55 1.08 7.44
C VAL A 200 -15.23 0.28 8.70
N PHE A 201 -14.00 -0.22 8.84
CA PHE A 201 -13.55 -0.88 10.07
C PHE A 201 -13.69 0.04 11.30
N TYR A 202 -13.21 1.29 11.22
CA TYR A 202 -13.37 2.24 12.33
C TYR A 202 -14.82 2.64 12.58
N LEU A 203 -15.66 2.67 11.54
CA LEU A 203 -17.11 2.85 11.71
C LEU A 203 -17.72 1.71 12.51
N GLU A 204 -17.44 0.45 12.17
CA GLU A 204 -17.96 -0.69 12.94
C GLU A 204 -17.40 -0.70 14.37
N HIS A 205 -16.11 -0.38 14.55
CA HIS A 205 -15.55 -0.22 15.89
C HIS A 205 -16.27 0.88 16.69
N SER A 206 -16.59 2.01 16.05
CA SER A 206 -17.32 3.10 16.71
C SER A 206 -18.72 2.71 17.15
N ARG A 207 -19.41 1.82 16.41
CA ARG A 207 -20.74 1.32 16.80
C ARG A 207 -20.73 0.51 18.10
N HIS A 208 -19.60 -0.11 18.45
CA HIS A 208 -19.43 -0.77 19.74
C HIS A 208 -19.14 0.20 20.89
N LEU A 209 -18.63 1.39 20.57
CA LEU A 209 -18.27 2.43 21.54
C LEU A 209 -19.38 3.44 21.80
N PHE A 210 -20.35 3.57 20.89
CA PHE A 210 -21.53 4.40 21.11
C PHE A 210 -22.66 3.60 21.77
N PRO A 211 -23.45 4.23 22.66
CA PRO A 211 -24.64 3.60 23.21
C PRO A 211 -25.62 3.26 22.07
N LYS A 212 -26.49 2.27 22.30
CA LYS A 212 -27.51 1.93 21.30
C LYS A 212 -28.40 3.16 21.05
N LEU A 213 -28.95 3.23 19.84
CA LEU A 213 -29.80 4.34 19.43
C LEU A 213 -30.95 4.55 20.45
N GLY A 214 -30.99 5.73 21.07
CA GLY A 214 -31.99 6.09 22.08
C GLY A 214 -31.62 5.82 23.53
N GLU A 215 -30.47 5.19 23.80
CA GLU A 215 -29.92 5.01 25.16
C GLU A 215 -28.95 6.13 25.56
N GLY A 216 -28.36 6.84 24.59
CA GLY A 216 -27.48 7.99 24.81
C GLY A 216 -28.17 9.34 24.65
N ASP A 217 -27.39 10.42 24.75
CA ASP A 217 -27.89 11.79 24.55
C ASP A 217 -28.40 11.99 23.10
N GLU A 218 -29.25 12.99 22.87
CA GLU A 218 -29.80 13.29 21.53
C GLU A 218 -28.69 13.57 20.51
N GLU A 219 -27.64 14.28 20.92
CA GLU A 219 -26.47 14.57 20.09
C GLU A 219 -25.69 13.30 19.72
N GLU A 220 -25.45 12.40 20.68
CA GLU A 220 -24.77 11.13 20.46
C GLU A 220 -25.57 10.25 19.51
N THR A 221 -26.90 10.22 19.69
CA THR A 221 -27.81 9.46 18.83
C THR A 221 -27.82 10.01 17.40
N ASN A 222 -27.86 11.33 17.23
CA ASN A 222 -27.83 11.97 15.91
C ASN A 222 -26.48 11.76 15.20
N LEU A 223 -25.38 11.82 15.94
CA LEU A 223 -24.05 11.50 15.42
C LEU A 223 -23.96 10.04 14.98
N ALA A 224 -24.42 9.10 15.81
CA ALA A 224 -24.40 7.68 15.50
C ALA A 224 -25.23 7.33 14.26
N ARG A 225 -26.35 8.04 14.03
CA ARG A 225 -27.15 7.91 12.80
C ARG A 225 -26.44 8.49 11.58
N ALA A 226 -25.74 9.62 11.72
CA ALA A 226 -25.12 10.30 10.58
C ALA A 226 -23.78 9.68 10.14
N ILE A 227 -22.97 9.19 11.09
CA ILE A 227 -21.59 8.74 10.81
C ILE A 227 -21.55 7.56 9.83
N GLY A 228 -22.53 6.65 9.91
CA GLY A 228 -22.62 5.49 9.03
C GLY A 228 -22.75 5.88 7.56
N PRO A 229 -23.88 6.48 7.16
CA PRO A 229 -24.12 6.91 5.78
C PRO A 229 -23.01 7.84 5.25
N VAL A 230 -22.50 8.76 6.07
CA VAL A 230 -21.42 9.67 5.67
C VAL A 230 -20.13 8.91 5.34
N VAL A 231 -19.70 7.97 6.19
CA VAL A 231 -18.47 7.20 5.96
C VAL A 231 -18.61 6.31 4.72
N TYR A 232 -19.72 5.58 4.57
CA TYR A 232 -19.98 4.76 3.38
C TYR A 232 -19.98 5.60 2.10
N TRP A 233 -20.61 6.78 2.13
CA TRP A 233 -20.62 7.70 1.00
C TRP A 233 -19.21 8.20 0.66
N LEU A 234 -18.43 8.62 1.67
CA LEU A 234 -17.07 9.11 1.47
C LEU A 234 -16.15 8.02 0.90
N VAL A 235 -16.30 6.76 1.33
CA VAL A 235 -15.59 5.62 0.75
C VAL A 235 -15.96 5.44 -0.72
N LEU A 236 -17.26 5.36 -1.04
CA LEU A 236 -17.73 5.23 -2.42
C LEU A 236 -17.22 6.37 -3.31
N PHE A 237 -17.47 7.62 -2.91
CA PHE A 237 -17.08 8.81 -3.65
C PHE A 237 -15.57 8.87 -3.86
N SER A 238 -14.79 8.57 -2.82
CA SER A 238 -13.34 8.57 -2.90
C SER A 238 -12.83 7.48 -3.86
N ILE A 239 -13.34 6.26 -3.80
CA ILE A 239 -12.92 5.17 -4.70
C ILE A 239 -13.23 5.52 -6.15
N VAL A 240 -14.43 6.05 -6.43
CA VAL A 240 -14.83 6.44 -7.78
C VAL A 240 -13.96 7.58 -8.31
N VAL A 241 -13.78 8.66 -7.56
CA VAL A 241 -13.01 9.83 -8.03
C VAL A 241 -11.54 9.49 -8.23
N HIS A 242 -10.91 8.80 -7.27
CA HIS A 242 -9.49 8.43 -7.40
C HIS A 242 -9.29 7.34 -8.45
N GLY A 243 -10.17 6.33 -8.49
CA GLY A 243 -10.10 5.23 -9.45
C GLY A 243 -10.23 5.72 -10.90
N LEU A 244 -11.13 6.68 -11.16
CA LEU A 244 -11.31 7.26 -12.50
C LEU A 244 -10.26 8.32 -12.86
N SER A 245 -9.57 8.89 -11.87
CA SER A 245 -8.57 9.94 -12.11
C SER A 245 -7.35 9.46 -12.90
N ILE A 246 -6.86 8.23 -12.68
CA ILE A 246 -5.69 7.70 -13.40
C ILE A 246 -6.03 7.49 -14.89
N PRO A 247 -7.10 6.78 -15.27
CA PRO A 247 -7.53 6.70 -16.67
C PRO A 247 -7.76 8.07 -17.31
N ALA A 248 -8.41 9.00 -16.60
CA ALA A 248 -8.66 10.35 -17.11
C ALA A 248 -7.36 11.11 -17.39
N LEU A 249 -6.40 11.07 -16.47
CA LEU A 249 -5.08 11.67 -16.65
C LEU A 249 -4.33 11.05 -17.83
N ASN A 250 -4.40 9.73 -17.99
CA ASN A 250 -3.77 9.03 -19.11
C ASN A 250 -4.37 9.47 -20.47
N ILE A 251 -5.69 9.63 -20.55
CA ILE A 251 -6.36 10.14 -21.75
C ILE A 251 -5.89 11.56 -22.07
N VAL A 252 -5.82 12.43 -21.06
CA VAL A 252 -5.34 13.81 -21.22
C VAL A 252 -3.90 13.84 -21.70
N TYR A 253 -3.00 13.05 -21.11
CA TYR A 253 -1.60 12.98 -21.53
C TYR A 253 -1.42 12.43 -22.95
N THR A 254 -2.22 11.42 -23.31
CA THR A 254 -2.25 10.89 -24.68
C THR A 254 -2.68 11.96 -25.67
N TYR A 255 -3.73 12.72 -25.35
CA TYR A 255 -4.20 13.84 -26.18
C TYR A 255 -3.17 14.97 -26.30
N MET A 256 -2.44 15.26 -25.22
CA MET A 256 -1.37 16.26 -25.18
C MET A 256 -0.05 15.77 -25.81
N GLY A 257 0.01 14.53 -26.30
CA GLY A 257 1.22 13.96 -26.92
C GLY A 257 2.39 13.79 -25.95
N VAL A 258 2.13 13.74 -24.64
CA VAL A 258 3.18 13.54 -23.63
C VAL A 258 3.70 12.11 -23.76
N LYS A 259 4.97 11.97 -24.14
CA LYS A 259 5.62 10.66 -24.24
C LYS A 259 5.70 10.03 -22.84
N PRO A 260 5.20 8.81 -22.64
CA PRO A 260 5.36 8.12 -21.37
C PRO A 260 6.83 7.94 -21.04
N ILE A 261 7.17 8.18 -19.78
CA ILE A 261 8.51 7.88 -19.25
C ILE A 261 8.70 6.38 -19.39
N LYS A 262 9.71 5.97 -20.15
CA LYS A 262 10.15 4.58 -20.23
C LYS A 262 11.18 4.40 -19.13
N ASP A 263 10.96 3.43 -18.26
CA ASP A 263 12.00 2.99 -17.34
C ASP A 263 13.13 2.37 -18.16
N ASP A 264 14.39 2.63 -17.77
CA ASP A 264 15.54 2.22 -18.54
C ASP A 264 15.56 0.69 -18.69
N SER A 265 15.88 0.22 -19.88
CA SER A 265 15.90 -1.20 -20.17
C SER A 265 17.04 -1.86 -19.42
N VAL A 266 16.76 -2.92 -18.66
CA VAL A 266 17.75 -3.64 -17.86
C VAL A 266 18.35 -4.77 -18.69
N GLU A 267 19.66 -4.79 -18.83
CA GLU A 267 20.37 -5.93 -19.40
C GLU A 267 20.31 -7.11 -18.41
N MET A 268 19.63 -8.17 -18.82
CA MET A 268 19.56 -9.43 -18.09
C MET A 268 20.43 -10.47 -18.77
N ARG A 269 21.26 -11.15 -17.98
CA ARG A 269 22.07 -12.26 -18.46
C ARG A 269 21.20 -13.49 -18.71
N ARG A 270 21.40 -14.13 -19.86
CA ARG A 270 20.80 -15.43 -20.17
C ARG A 270 21.42 -16.49 -19.28
N MET A 271 20.57 -17.18 -18.51
CA MET A 271 20.99 -18.33 -17.70
C MET A 271 21.22 -19.58 -18.58
N SER A 272 20.62 -19.63 -19.77
CA SER A 272 20.79 -20.71 -20.76
C SER A 272 20.65 -20.19 -22.19
N ARG A 273 21.40 -20.75 -23.14
CA ARG A 273 21.31 -20.42 -24.58
C ARG A 273 19.99 -20.87 -25.22
N THR A 274 19.28 -21.81 -24.61
CA THR A 274 18.01 -22.36 -25.10
C THR A 274 16.78 -21.67 -24.52
N ILE A 275 16.96 -20.71 -23.60
CA ILE A 275 15.82 -20.03 -22.97
C ILE A 275 15.19 -19.05 -23.97
N ALA A 276 13.86 -19.10 -24.08
CA ALA A 276 13.13 -18.16 -24.91
C ALA A 276 13.30 -16.73 -24.36
N THR A 277 13.39 -15.75 -25.27
CA THR A 277 13.30 -14.33 -24.93
C THR A 277 12.00 -14.08 -24.16
N PRO A 278 12.04 -13.52 -22.94
CA PRO A 278 10.83 -13.04 -22.28
C PRO A 278 10.08 -12.09 -23.21
N ALA A 279 8.74 -12.12 -23.19
CA ALA A 279 7.96 -11.30 -24.11
C ALA A 279 8.23 -9.79 -23.94
N ASN A 280 8.73 -9.36 -22.79
CA ASN A 280 9.12 -7.99 -22.47
C ASN A 280 10.60 -7.68 -22.75
N ALA A 281 11.33 -8.57 -23.43
CA ALA A 281 12.76 -8.42 -23.67
C ALA A 281 13.12 -8.61 -25.15
N VAL A 282 14.17 -7.90 -25.57
CA VAL A 282 14.75 -8.02 -26.91
C VAL A 282 16.14 -8.66 -26.78
N PRO A 283 16.54 -9.60 -27.65
CA PRO A 283 17.91 -10.12 -27.65
C PRO A 283 18.92 -9.01 -27.90
N ALA A 284 19.90 -8.87 -27.00
CA ALA A 284 21.02 -7.94 -27.17
C ALA A 284 22.24 -8.66 -27.76
N ASP A 285 22.73 -9.68 -27.05
CA ASP A 285 23.86 -10.51 -27.46
C ASP A 285 23.54 -12.01 -27.25
N GLN A 286 24.47 -12.91 -27.58
CA GLN A 286 24.30 -14.37 -27.40
C GLN A 286 23.98 -14.75 -25.94
N ASP A 287 24.49 -13.96 -24.98
CA ASP A 287 24.38 -14.23 -23.55
C ASP A 287 23.54 -13.19 -22.79
N THR A 288 22.92 -12.21 -23.48
CA THR A 288 22.08 -11.19 -22.84
C THR A 288 20.75 -10.95 -23.55
N PHE A 289 19.74 -10.50 -22.79
CA PHE A 289 18.53 -9.88 -23.31
C PHE A 289 18.38 -8.51 -22.65
N ILE A 290 17.92 -7.53 -23.41
CA ILE A 290 17.49 -6.23 -22.89
C ILE A 290 16.03 -6.36 -22.48
N ALA A 291 15.77 -6.41 -21.17
CA ALA A 291 14.43 -6.48 -20.62
C ALA A 291 13.87 -5.08 -20.38
N TYR A 292 12.68 -4.80 -20.91
CA TYR A 292 11.96 -3.57 -20.67
C TYR A 292 11.03 -3.76 -19.48
N ASN A 293 11.09 -2.85 -18.51
CA ASN A 293 10.24 -2.91 -17.33
C ASN A 293 8.78 -2.68 -17.73
N ARG A 294 7.95 -3.72 -17.62
CA ARG A 294 6.61 -3.80 -18.23
C ARG A 294 5.49 -3.21 -17.37
N PHE A 295 5.80 -2.68 -16.18
CA PHE A 295 4.79 -2.21 -15.23
C PHE A 295 3.94 -1.03 -15.74
N SER A 296 4.29 -0.39 -16.86
CA SER A 296 3.56 0.77 -17.38
C SER A 296 2.52 0.48 -18.47
N ARG A 297 2.38 -0.75 -19.04
CA ARG A 297 1.39 -1.00 -20.11
C ARG A 297 0.78 -2.41 -20.17
N PRO A 298 -0.56 -2.52 -20.36
CA PRO A 298 -1.26 -3.80 -20.58
C PRO A 298 -1.28 -4.29 -22.04
N VAL A 299 -0.89 -3.49 -23.04
CA VAL A 299 -0.92 -3.88 -24.47
C VAL A 299 0.47 -3.74 -25.09
N PHE A 300 0.94 -4.84 -25.69
CA PHE A 300 2.22 -4.92 -26.39
C PHE A 300 2.13 -4.25 -27.77
N ASP A 301 2.95 -3.21 -27.99
CA ASP A 301 3.16 -2.58 -29.29
C ASP A 301 4.65 -2.63 -29.63
N ALA A 302 5.02 -3.57 -30.50
CA ALA A 302 6.41 -3.82 -30.89
C ALA A 302 7.06 -2.62 -31.61
N SER A 303 6.26 -1.73 -32.20
CA SER A 303 6.75 -0.56 -32.94
C SER A 303 7.40 0.51 -32.06
N GLN A 304 7.19 0.42 -30.74
CA GLN A 304 7.70 1.39 -29.77
C GLN A 304 9.02 0.96 -29.11
N LEU A 305 9.56 -0.21 -29.48
CA LEU A 305 10.88 -0.64 -29.05
C LEU A 305 11.96 0.18 -29.79
N PRO A 306 13.06 0.55 -29.13
CA PRO A 306 14.21 1.13 -29.82
C PRO A 306 14.69 0.15 -30.91
N ILE A 307 14.79 0.63 -32.15
CA ILE A 307 15.38 -0.15 -33.24
C ILE A 307 16.89 -0.20 -32.98
N VAL A 308 17.40 -1.37 -32.63
CA VAL A 308 18.85 -1.62 -32.60
C VAL A 308 19.30 -1.68 -34.07
N HIS A 309 20.03 -0.67 -34.52
CA HIS A 309 20.74 -0.76 -35.79
C HIS A 309 21.90 -1.73 -35.61
N ASP A 310 21.83 -2.90 -36.25
CA ASP A 310 22.99 -3.77 -36.37
C ASP A 310 24.15 -3.00 -36.99
N PRO A 311 25.37 -3.08 -36.42
CA PRO A 311 26.53 -2.49 -37.06
C PRO A 311 26.73 -3.14 -38.44
N PRO A 312 27.16 -2.37 -39.47
CA PRO A 312 27.32 -2.91 -40.82
C PRO A 312 28.26 -4.11 -40.78
N GLY A 313 27.77 -5.24 -41.31
CA GLY A 313 28.41 -6.55 -41.21
C GLY A 313 29.86 -6.51 -41.67
N ARG A 314 30.78 -6.84 -40.76
CA ARG A 314 32.18 -7.07 -41.11
C ARG A 314 32.26 -8.43 -41.79
N GLU A 315 32.79 -8.44 -43.01
CA GLU A 315 32.98 -9.62 -43.85
C GLU A 315 33.54 -10.81 -43.05
N MET A 316 32.80 -11.90 -43.14
CA MET A 316 33.25 -13.23 -42.78
C MET A 316 34.49 -13.56 -43.62
N TYR A 317 35.53 -14.14 -43.01
CA TYR A 317 36.80 -14.62 -43.60
C TYR A 317 37.97 -13.61 -43.70
N ALA A 318 38.77 -13.55 -42.63
CA ALA A 318 40.23 -13.41 -42.75
C ALA A 318 40.92 -14.11 -41.56
N MET A 319 41.63 -15.19 -41.83
CA MET A 319 42.70 -15.70 -40.94
C MET A 319 43.81 -14.65 -40.87
N GLY A 320 44.35 -14.38 -39.68
CA GLY A 320 45.62 -13.68 -39.55
C GLY A 320 45.78 -12.87 -38.26
N ASP A 321 46.44 -13.49 -37.29
CA ASP A 321 47.59 -12.99 -36.51
C ASP A 321 47.57 -11.65 -35.73
N TYR A 322 48.18 -11.70 -34.53
CA TYR A 322 48.57 -10.68 -33.55
C TYR A 322 48.02 -9.23 -33.59
N GLY A 323 47.52 -8.77 -32.43
CA GLY A 323 47.45 -7.33 -32.13
C GLY A 323 46.69 -6.99 -30.84
N GLY A 324 47.42 -6.84 -29.73
CA GLY A 324 46.87 -6.37 -28.45
C GLY A 324 46.48 -4.88 -28.44
N GLU A 325 45.88 -4.50 -27.31
CA GLU A 325 45.70 -3.13 -26.75
C GLU A 325 44.46 -2.29 -27.11
N LYS A 326 43.68 -2.52 -28.17
CA LYS A 326 42.51 -1.63 -28.45
C LYS A 326 41.19 -1.97 -27.76
N ASP A 327 40.99 -3.20 -27.26
CA ASP A 327 39.72 -3.61 -26.65
C ASP A 327 39.56 -3.22 -25.16
N LYS A 328 40.62 -2.73 -24.51
CA LYS A 328 40.53 -2.30 -23.11
C LYS A 328 39.98 -0.88 -22.94
N GLU A 329 40.05 -0.03 -23.97
CA GLU A 329 39.58 1.36 -23.89
C GLU A 329 38.06 1.53 -23.99
N ARG A 330 37.33 0.61 -24.62
CA ARG A 330 35.86 0.69 -24.72
C ARG A 330 35.10 0.32 -23.44
N ARG A 331 35.77 -0.25 -22.43
CA ARG A 331 35.17 -0.65 -21.14
C ARG A 331 35.14 0.46 -20.08
N ARG A 332 35.62 1.67 -20.38
CA ARG A 332 35.65 2.79 -19.42
C ARG A 332 35.02 4.06 -20.00
N THR A 333 33.71 4.06 -20.19
CA THR A 333 32.95 5.33 -20.23
C THR A 333 31.50 5.08 -19.84
N ILE A 334 31.29 4.76 -18.56
CA ILE A 334 30.04 5.12 -17.88
C ILE A 334 30.32 6.48 -17.24
N ARG A 335 29.99 7.55 -17.97
CA ARG A 335 29.81 8.87 -17.34
C ARG A 335 28.37 8.94 -16.89
N TYR A 336 28.19 8.97 -15.57
CA TYR A 336 27.00 9.56 -14.98
C TYR A 336 26.94 11.03 -15.42
N VAL A 337 25.81 11.44 -15.97
CA VAL A 337 25.47 12.85 -16.13
C VAL A 337 24.37 13.12 -15.12
N GLU A 338 24.60 14.16 -14.32
CA GLU A 338 23.72 14.73 -13.29
C GLU A 338 22.30 15.00 -13.76
#